data_AF-A0AAD2AKF9-F1
#
_entry.id   AF-A0AAD2AKF9-F1
#
_cell.length_a   1.000
_cell.length_b   1.000
_cell.length_c   1.000
_cell.angle_alpha   90.00
_cell.angle_beta   90.00
_cell.angle_gamma   90.00
#
_symmetry.space_group_name_H-M   'P 1'
#
loop_
_entity.id
_entity.type
_entity.pdbx_description
1 polymer ?
#
loop_
_entity_poly.entity_id
_entity_poly.type
_entity_poly.pdbx_seq_one_letter_code
_entity_poly.pdbx_strand_id
1 'polypeptide(L)'
;MCQGADGDMGSMGGAAMDDYGPAPSGSGAADMMSIITMHKLMGLLMTGGEHGCARVVRAACMIGDAIEQEVVRIHKFLKKTKRQKVKETKQEGGESDGNDQEQEELRKVVNNLIKKQKLRAVRQLVKGQDDSKPWGTDATAKVGSRLIELLLLTAYIQPHKRKTP
;
A
#
# COMPACT_ATOMS: atom_id res chain seq x y z
N MET A 1 -2.61 41.08 44.94
CA MET A 1 -2.40 40.65 43.55
C MET A 1 -3.00 39.27 43.38
N CYS A 2 -4.24 39.19 42.88
CA CYS A 2 -4.81 37.98 42.28
C CYS A 2 -5.69 38.47 41.13
N GLN A 3 -5.17 38.43 39.90
CA GLN A 3 -5.97 38.63 38.70
C GLN A 3 -6.41 37.25 38.22
N GLY A 4 -7.73 37.08 38.10
CA GLY A 4 -8.33 35.92 37.45
C GLY A 4 -8.09 36.00 35.94
N ALA A 5 -7.69 34.87 35.37
CA ALA A 5 -7.62 34.68 33.92
C ALA A 5 -8.75 33.76 33.52
N ASP A 6 -9.71 34.32 32.79
CA ASP A 6 -10.72 33.61 32.01
C ASP A 6 -10.00 32.73 30.97
N GLY A 7 -10.13 31.41 31.14
CA GLY A 7 -9.67 30.40 30.19
C GLY A 7 -10.79 30.04 29.23
N ASP A 8 -10.79 30.74 28.09
CA ASP A 8 -11.56 30.43 26.88
C ASP A 8 -11.50 28.93 26.52
N MET A 9 -12.64 28.25 26.59
CA MET A 9 -12.79 26.85 26.24
C MET A 9 -12.97 26.73 24.73
N GLY A 10 -11.89 27.01 24.00
CA GLY A 10 -11.80 26.88 22.56
C GLY A 10 -11.88 25.41 22.11
N SER A 11 -13.02 25.08 21.52
CA SER A 11 -13.35 23.87 20.76
C SER A 11 -12.20 23.39 19.86
N MET A 12 -11.44 22.39 20.32
CA MET A 12 -10.55 21.57 19.48
C MET A 12 -11.20 20.23 19.21
N GLY A 13 -11.60 19.99 17.97
CA GLY A 13 -12.14 18.68 17.57
C GLY A 13 -12.60 18.61 16.12
N GLY A 14 -11.87 19.22 15.21
CA GLY A 14 -12.24 19.25 13.79
C GLY A 14 -11.03 19.43 12.88
N ALA A 15 -10.05 18.53 12.96
CA ALA A 15 -8.92 18.50 12.01
C ALA A 15 -8.23 17.12 12.04
N ALA A 16 -8.79 16.13 11.36
CA ALA A 16 -8.07 14.90 11.02
C ALA A 16 -8.82 14.08 9.95
N MET A 17 -9.14 14.69 8.80
CA MET A 17 -9.68 13.92 7.67
C MET A 17 -9.08 14.28 6.30
N ASP A 18 -8.03 15.13 6.26
CA ASP A 18 -7.46 15.64 5.01
C ASP A 18 -6.10 15.01 4.60
N ASP A 19 -5.53 14.10 5.40
CA ASP A 19 -4.20 13.53 5.13
C ASP A 19 -4.22 12.17 4.41
N TYR A 20 -5.41 11.63 4.12
CA TYR A 20 -5.53 10.45 3.26
C TYR A 20 -5.67 10.92 1.81
N GLY A 21 -4.55 10.92 1.08
CA GLY A 21 -4.56 11.07 -0.38
C GLY A 21 -5.59 10.14 -1.05
N PRO A 22 -6.02 10.45 -2.28
CA PRO A 22 -7.26 9.90 -2.86
C PRO A 22 -7.29 8.38 -2.77
N ALA A 23 -8.26 7.87 -2.00
CA ALA A 23 -8.53 6.44 -1.89
C ALA A 23 -8.68 5.85 -3.30
N PRO A 24 -8.05 4.71 -3.61
CA PRO A 24 -8.01 4.20 -4.97
C PRO A 24 -9.42 3.78 -5.41
N SER A 25 -10.02 4.60 -6.26
CA SER A 25 -11.40 4.50 -6.75
C SER A 25 -11.57 3.44 -7.85
N GLY A 26 -11.00 2.24 -7.68
CA GLY A 26 -11.12 1.16 -8.66
C GLY A 26 -11.05 -0.23 -8.01
N SER A 27 -11.99 -1.09 -8.39
CA SER A 27 -12.16 -2.47 -7.87
C SER A 27 -10.85 -3.28 -7.80
N GLY A 28 -9.89 -3.07 -8.72
CA GLY A 28 -8.61 -3.77 -8.71
C GLY A 28 -7.62 -3.37 -7.61
N ALA A 29 -7.77 -2.21 -6.97
CA ALA A 29 -6.89 -1.83 -5.86
C ALA A 29 -7.27 -2.54 -4.55
N ALA A 30 -8.58 -2.73 -4.32
CA ALA A 30 -9.10 -3.43 -3.15
C ALA A 30 -8.66 -4.91 -3.14
N ASP A 31 -8.75 -5.59 -4.28
CA ASP A 31 -8.34 -6.99 -4.43
C ASP A 31 -6.84 -7.17 -4.16
N MET A 32 -5.99 -6.24 -4.62
CA MET A 32 -4.55 -6.31 -4.32
C MET A 32 -4.28 -6.09 -2.84
N MET A 33 -4.98 -5.16 -2.19
CA MET A 33 -4.82 -4.92 -0.76
C MET A 33 -5.23 -6.14 0.07
N SER A 34 -6.34 -6.79 -0.27
CA SER A 34 -6.81 -7.98 0.46
C SER A 34 -5.84 -9.15 0.31
N ILE A 35 -5.38 -9.42 -0.92
CA ILE A 35 -4.39 -10.48 -1.21
C ILE A 35 -3.09 -10.23 -0.45
N ILE A 36 -2.55 -9.00 -0.49
CA ILE A 36 -1.31 -8.65 0.21
C ILE A 36 -1.49 -8.82 1.71
N THR A 37 -2.60 -8.34 2.28
CA THR A 37 -2.90 -8.44 3.71
C THR A 37 -2.96 -9.91 4.15
N MET A 38 -3.71 -10.75 3.45
CA MET A 38 -3.82 -12.19 3.73
C MET A 38 -2.45 -12.88 3.69
N HIS A 39 -1.70 -12.71 2.61
CA HIS A 39 -0.40 -13.38 2.43
C HIS A 39 0.62 -12.91 3.47
N LYS A 40 0.66 -11.61 3.74
CA LYS A 40 1.60 -11.02 4.69
C LYS A 40 1.29 -11.45 6.12
N LEU A 41 0.02 -11.46 6.50
CA LEU A 41 -0.41 -11.90 7.81
C LEU A 41 -0.15 -13.40 7.99
N MET A 42 -0.52 -14.24 7.02
CA MET A 42 -0.23 -15.68 7.08
C MET A 42 1.27 -15.95 7.18
N GLY A 43 2.10 -15.25 6.40
CA GLY A 43 3.55 -15.33 6.54
C GLY A 43 4.04 -14.97 7.94
N LEU A 44 3.48 -13.95 8.57
CA LEU A 44 3.82 -13.58 9.94
C LEU A 44 3.44 -14.68 10.96
N LEU A 45 2.25 -15.27 10.82
CA LEU A 45 1.77 -16.32 11.72
C LEU A 45 2.54 -17.64 11.52
N MET A 46 2.96 -17.93 10.29
CA MET A 46 3.64 -19.18 9.93
C MET A 46 5.16 -19.14 10.14
N THR A 47 5.78 -17.94 10.17
CA THR A 47 7.23 -17.79 10.35
C THR A 47 7.61 -17.40 11.79
N GLY A 48 6.62 -17.33 12.70
CA GLY A 48 6.79 -16.96 14.10
C GLY A 48 6.97 -18.17 15.02
N GLY A 49 7.84 -18.05 16.03
CA GLY A 49 7.94 -19.01 17.15
C GLY A 49 6.80 -18.90 18.17
N GLU A 50 5.86 -17.97 17.97
CA GLU A 50 4.75 -17.66 18.88
C GLU A 50 3.51 -18.54 18.62
N HIS A 51 3.69 -19.77 18.15
CA HIS A 51 2.60 -20.77 17.99
C HIS A 51 1.38 -20.24 17.20
N GLY A 52 1.61 -19.56 16.08
CA GLY A 52 0.54 -19.00 15.25
C GLY A 52 -0.05 -17.69 15.79
N CYS A 53 0.69 -16.97 16.66
CA CYS A 53 0.35 -15.61 17.08
C CYS A 53 1.26 -14.56 16.42
N ALA A 54 0.80 -13.31 16.38
CA ALA A 54 1.60 -12.16 15.96
C ALA A 54 1.20 -10.90 16.73
N ARG A 55 2.20 -10.08 17.10
CA ARG A 55 1.95 -8.75 17.69
C ARG A 55 1.26 -7.83 16.67
N VAL A 56 0.06 -7.38 17.00
CA VAL A 56 -0.79 -6.55 16.10
C VAL A 56 -0.08 -5.29 15.61
N VAL A 57 0.64 -4.57 16.49
CA VAL A 57 1.38 -3.36 16.10
C VAL A 57 2.43 -3.67 15.02
N ARG A 58 3.18 -4.76 15.18
CA ARG A 58 4.19 -5.16 14.20
C ARG A 58 3.54 -5.62 12.90
N ALA A 59 2.47 -6.40 12.98
CA ALA A 59 1.74 -6.88 11.81
C ALA A 59 1.15 -5.71 11.01
N ALA A 60 0.53 -4.75 11.70
CA ALA A 60 -0.05 -3.55 11.10
C ALA A 60 1.01 -2.74 10.35
N CYS A 61 2.15 -2.41 10.97
CA CYS A 61 3.21 -1.68 10.30
C CYS A 61 3.74 -2.44 9.07
N MET A 62 3.98 -3.75 9.20
CA MET A 62 4.52 -4.57 8.09
C MET A 62 3.54 -4.74 6.92
N ILE A 63 2.24 -4.72 7.19
CA ILE A 63 1.20 -4.75 6.16
C ILE A 63 1.08 -3.38 5.49
N GLY A 64 1.02 -2.29 6.27
CA GLY A 64 0.97 -0.93 5.73
C GLY A 64 2.16 -0.63 4.81
N ASP A 65 3.37 -1.01 5.23
CA ASP A 65 4.58 -0.84 4.40
C ASP A 65 4.48 -1.62 3.09
N ALA A 66 3.90 -2.82 3.14
CA ALA A 66 3.71 -3.64 1.94
C ALA A 66 2.69 -3.01 0.98
N ILE A 67 1.61 -2.43 1.49
CA ILE A 67 0.62 -1.71 0.67
C ILE A 67 1.22 -0.48 0.02
N GLU A 68 1.98 0.33 0.78
CA GLU A 68 2.62 1.52 0.24
C GLU A 68 3.59 1.17 -0.91
N GLN A 69 4.39 0.11 -0.74
CA GLN A 69 5.35 -0.29 -1.75
C GLN A 69 4.67 -0.88 -3.01
N GLU A 70 3.75 -1.83 -2.82
CA GLU A 70 3.22 -2.63 -3.93
C GLU A 70 2.00 -1.99 -4.60
N VAL A 71 1.08 -1.40 -3.81
CA VAL A 71 -0.17 -0.83 -4.33
C VAL A 71 -0.02 0.67 -4.63
N VAL A 72 0.76 1.41 -3.86
CA VAL A 72 0.90 2.85 -4.11
C VAL A 72 2.03 3.10 -5.09
N ARG A 73 3.26 2.70 -4.80
CA ARG A 73 4.41 3.05 -5.67
C ARG A 73 4.45 2.25 -6.96
N ILE A 74 4.42 0.92 -6.89
CA ILE A 74 4.54 0.07 -8.09
C ILE A 74 3.31 0.20 -8.99
N HIS A 75 2.09 0.19 -8.43
CA HIS A 75 0.89 0.36 -9.26
C HIS A 75 0.78 1.76 -9.88
N LYS A 76 1.13 2.83 -9.14
CA LYS A 76 1.20 4.19 -9.70
C LYS A 76 2.22 4.29 -10.82
N PHE A 77 3.40 3.69 -10.63
CA PHE A 77 4.42 3.61 -11.68
C PHE A 77 3.86 2.92 -12.94
N LEU A 78 3.24 1.75 -12.79
CA LEU A 78 2.64 0.98 -13.90
C LEU A 78 1.39 1.66 -14.53
N LYS A 79 0.71 2.55 -13.81
CA LYS A 79 -0.46 3.28 -14.30
C LYS A 79 -0.11 4.62 -14.96
N LYS A 80 0.85 5.37 -14.40
CA LYS A 80 1.40 6.62 -14.98
C LYS A 80 1.94 6.35 -16.37
N THR A 81 2.67 5.26 -16.47
CA THR A 81 3.20 4.70 -17.71
C THR A 81 2.09 4.35 -18.73
N LYS A 82 1.02 3.65 -18.33
CA LYS A 82 -0.11 3.35 -19.24
C LYS A 82 -0.84 4.59 -19.79
N ARG A 83 -0.95 5.67 -19.02
CA ARG A 83 -1.64 6.90 -19.45
C ARG A 83 -0.84 7.72 -20.48
N GLN A 84 0.50 7.61 -20.45
CA GLN A 84 1.39 8.24 -21.43
C GLN A 84 1.17 7.63 -22.83
N LYS A 85 1.11 6.29 -22.91
CA LYS A 85 0.88 5.56 -24.18
C LYS A 85 -0.47 5.87 -24.86
N VAL A 86 -1.50 6.22 -24.08
CA VAL A 86 -2.85 6.57 -24.59
C VAL A 86 -2.93 8.01 -25.09
N LYS A 87 -2.09 8.91 -24.57
CA LYS A 87 -2.03 10.31 -25.05
C LYS A 87 -1.32 10.40 -26.41
N GLU A 88 -0.27 9.63 -26.63
CA GLU A 88 0.46 9.59 -27.91
C GLU A 88 -0.39 9.06 -29.07
N THR A 89 -1.28 8.10 -28.84
CA THR A 89 -2.17 7.59 -29.90
C THR A 89 -3.20 8.63 -30.38
N LYS A 90 -3.34 9.78 -29.70
CA LYS A 90 -4.25 10.88 -30.08
C LYS A 90 -3.54 12.12 -30.67
N GLN A 91 -2.21 12.16 -30.66
CA GLN A 91 -1.46 13.25 -31.29
C GLN A 91 -0.48 12.63 -32.30
N GLU A 92 -0.96 12.47 -33.54
CA GLU A 92 -0.07 12.31 -34.68
C GLU A 92 0.73 13.61 -34.88
N GLY A 93 2.06 13.49 -34.82
CA GLY A 93 2.99 14.48 -35.38
C GLY A 93 3.68 15.37 -34.34
N GLY A 94 4.90 14.97 -33.95
CA GLY A 94 5.87 15.87 -33.31
C GLY A 94 6.84 15.11 -32.39
N GLU A 95 8.10 15.00 -32.81
CA GLU A 95 9.29 14.52 -32.08
C GLU A 95 9.05 13.66 -30.82
N SER A 96 9.16 12.34 -31.00
CA SER A 96 9.28 11.39 -29.89
C SER A 96 10.57 11.72 -29.10
N ASP A 97 10.38 12.36 -27.96
CA ASP A 97 11.41 12.64 -26.97
C ASP A 97 12.07 11.32 -26.55
N GLY A 98 13.41 11.26 -26.51
CA GLY A 98 14.16 10.03 -26.20
C GLY A 98 13.82 9.42 -24.83
N ASN A 99 13.17 10.21 -23.98
CA ASN A 99 12.64 9.84 -22.68
C ASN A 99 11.51 8.79 -22.74
N ASP A 100 10.70 8.75 -23.82
CA ASP A 100 9.57 7.82 -23.93
C ASP A 100 10.01 6.37 -24.18
N GLN A 101 11.06 6.19 -24.99
CA GLN A 101 11.64 4.89 -25.29
C GLN A 101 12.36 4.29 -24.08
N GLU A 102 13.12 5.11 -23.34
CA GLU A 102 13.77 4.69 -22.10
C GLU A 102 12.75 4.28 -21.04
N GLN A 103 11.64 5.03 -20.93
CA GLN A 103 10.57 4.68 -20.01
C GLN A 103 9.83 3.39 -20.41
N GLU A 104 9.74 3.05 -21.71
CA GLU A 104 9.17 1.79 -22.17
C GLU A 104 10.08 0.59 -21.88
N GLU A 105 11.39 0.71 -22.07
CA GLU A 105 12.35 -0.33 -21.71
C GLU A 105 12.36 -0.61 -20.21
N LEU A 106 12.30 0.44 -19.38
CA LEU A 106 12.16 0.30 -17.92
C LEU A 106 10.91 -0.49 -17.54
N ARG A 107 9.77 -0.32 -18.24
CA ARG A 107 8.56 -1.12 -17.99
C ARG A 107 8.74 -2.60 -18.32
N LYS A 108 9.42 -2.91 -19.42
CA LYS A 108 9.73 -4.30 -19.79
C LYS A 108 10.60 -4.94 -18.72
N VAL A 109 11.60 -4.22 -18.22
CA VAL A 109 12.46 -4.65 -17.11
C VAL A 109 11.66 -4.85 -15.82
N VAL A 110 10.81 -3.90 -15.42
CA VAL A 110 9.94 -4.02 -14.24
C VAL A 110 9.01 -5.23 -14.37
N ASN A 111 8.32 -5.39 -15.50
CA ASN A 111 7.42 -6.52 -15.73
C ASN A 111 8.17 -7.86 -15.71
N ASN A 112 9.37 -7.93 -16.30
CA ASN A 112 10.22 -9.12 -16.25
C ASN A 112 10.67 -9.43 -14.83
N LEU A 113 11.00 -8.42 -14.02
CA LEU A 113 11.38 -8.59 -12.62
C LEU A 113 10.20 -9.02 -11.75
N ILE A 114 8.99 -8.50 -12.00
CA ILE A 114 7.76 -8.92 -11.33
C ILE A 114 7.45 -10.39 -11.66
N LYS A 115 7.52 -10.78 -12.94
CA LYS A 115 7.35 -12.19 -13.38
C LYS A 115 8.37 -13.13 -12.72
N LYS A 116 9.59 -12.64 -12.51
CA LYS A 116 10.66 -13.37 -11.79
C LYS A 116 10.58 -13.23 -10.26
N GLN A 117 9.52 -12.60 -9.73
CA GLN A 117 9.32 -12.33 -8.30
C GLN A 117 10.48 -11.59 -7.60
N LYS A 118 11.30 -10.84 -8.35
CA LYS A 118 12.43 -10.06 -7.83
C LYS A 118 11.99 -8.70 -7.30
N LEU A 119 11.05 -8.70 -6.34
CA LEU A 119 10.41 -7.48 -5.81
C LEU A 119 11.41 -6.49 -5.19
N ARG A 120 12.53 -6.97 -4.63
CA ARG A 120 13.59 -6.09 -4.12
C ARG A 120 14.21 -5.22 -5.23
N ALA A 121 14.47 -5.80 -6.40
CA ALA A 121 15.02 -5.07 -7.54
C ALA A 121 14.00 -4.11 -8.14
N VAL A 122 12.72 -4.52 -8.20
CA VAL A 122 11.61 -3.65 -8.64
C VAL A 122 11.52 -2.41 -7.74
N ARG A 123 11.55 -2.59 -6.42
CA ARG A 123 11.49 -1.47 -5.47
C ARG A 123 12.63 -0.48 -5.64
N GLN A 124 13.85 -0.95 -5.89
CA GLN A 124 14.99 -0.05 -6.14
C GLN A 124 14.81 0.76 -7.43
N LEU A 125 14.32 0.12 -8.49
CA LEU A 125 14.10 0.80 -9.77
C LEU A 125 12.95 1.83 -9.70
N VAL A 126 11.86 1.49 -9.00
CA VAL A 126 10.72 2.38 -8.82
C VAL A 126 11.03 3.52 -7.85
N LYS A 127 11.90 3.29 -6.85
CA LYS A 127 12.32 4.34 -5.91
C LYS A 127 13.06 5.49 -6.59
N GLY A 128 13.78 5.24 -7.69
CA GLY A 128 14.42 6.29 -8.50
C GLY A 128 13.45 7.08 -9.40
N GLN A 129 12.18 6.66 -9.49
CA GLN A 129 11.16 7.26 -10.38
C GLN A 129 9.99 7.90 -9.62
N ASP A 130 9.83 7.61 -8.33
CA ASP A 130 8.75 8.14 -7.48
C ASP A 130 9.36 8.80 -6.25
N ASP A 131 9.51 10.13 -6.32
CA ASP A 131 10.04 10.98 -5.24
C ASP A 131 9.02 11.25 -4.13
N SER A 132 7.89 10.52 -4.12
CA SER A 132 6.88 10.71 -3.10
C SER A 132 7.42 10.33 -1.72
N LYS A 133 7.12 11.19 -0.74
CA LYS A 133 7.50 10.97 0.65
C LYS A 133 6.89 9.66 1.15
N PRO A 134 7.67 8.78 1.81
CA PRO A 134 7.12 7.57 2.38
C PRO A 134 6.08 7.89 3.44
N TRP A 135 5.11 7.00 3.64
CA TRP A 135 4.12 7.16 4.70
C TRP A 135 4.80 7.17 6.06
N GLY A 136 4.31 8.04 6.96
CA GLY A 136 4.75 8.04 8.34
C GLY A 136 4.29 6.76 9.05
N THR A 137 5.02 6.34 10.08
CA THR A 137 4.71 5.12 10.84
C THR A 137 3.26 5.09 11.35
N ASP A 138 2.71 6.24 11.74
CA ASP A 138 1.31 6.38 12.16
C ASP A 138 0.32 6.06 11.03
N ALA A 139 0.50 6.64 9.84
CA ALA A 139 -0.36 6.39 8.68
C ALA A 139 -0.27 4.91 8.25
N THR A 140 0.95 4.37 8.20
CA THR A 140 1.21 2.96 7.92
C THR A 140 0.49 2.04 8.90
N ALA A 141 0.60 2.32 10.20
CA ALA A 141 -0.05 1.53 11.24
C ALA A 141 -1.58 1.59 11.14
N LYS A 142 -2.17 2.78 10.90
CA LYS A 142 -3.62 2.96 10.74
C LYS A 142 -4.19 2.19 9.55
N VAL A 143 -3.51 2.24 8.39
CA VAL A 143 -3.93 1.49 7.20
C VAL A 143 -3.82 -0.02 7.46
N GLY A 144 -2.69 -0.46 8.02
CA GLY A 144 -2.47 -1.87 8.31
C GLY A 144 -3.45 -2.43 9.34
N SER A 145 -3.73 -1.69 10.42
CA SER A 145 -4.67 -2.12 11.46
C SER A 145 -6.08 -2.25 10.90
N ARG A 146 -6.51 -1.30 10.05
CA ARG A 146 -7.82 -1.36 9.41
C ARG A 146 -7.96 -2.56 8.49
N LEU A 147 -6.91 -2.90 7.73
CA LEU A 147 -6.91 -4.08 6.86
C LEU A 147 -6.94 -5.40 7.64
N ILE A 148 -6.21 -5.48 8.76
CA ILE A 148 -6.27 -6.64 9.66
C ILE A 148 -7.69 -6.79 10.23
N GLU A 149 -8.29 -5.70 10.72
CA GLU A 149 -9.64 -5.70 11.27
C GLU A 149 -10.66 -6.22 10.24
N LEU A 150 -10.61 -5.69 9.01
CA LEU A 150 -11.49 -6.15 7.93
C LEU A 150 -11.27 -7.64 7.63
N LEU A 151 -10.01 -8.09 7.57
CA LEU A 151 -9.71 -9.50 7.33
C LEU A 151 -10.26 -10.40 8.45
N LEU A 152 -10.13 -9.99 9.71
CA LEU A 152 -10.67 -10.74 10.86
C LEU A 152 -12.19 -10.82 10.83
N LEU A 153 -12.87 -9.78 10.37
CA LEU A 153 -14.33 -9.76 10.24
C LEU A 153 -14.84 -10.64 9.09
N THR A 154 -14.08 -10.78 8.01
CA THR A 154 -14.54 -11.49 6.80
C THR A 154 -14.00 -12.91 6.66
N ALA A 155 -12.89 -13.24 7.32
CA ALA A 155 -12.25 -14.54 7.18
C ALA A 155 -12.95 -15.60 8.02
N TYR A 156 -13.74 -16.46 7.37
CA TYR A 156 -14.31 -17.65 7.98
C TYR A 156 -13.48 -18.88 7.61
N ILE A 157 -12.94 -19.58 8.61
CA ILE A 157 -12.25 -20.86 8.44
C ILE A 157 -13.10 -21.94 9.09
N GLN A 158 -13.57 -22.91 8.31
CA GLN A 158 -14.34 -24.02 8.84
C GLN A 158 -13.45 -24.89 9.74
N PRO A 159 -13.79 -25.04 11.04
CA PRO A 159 -13.06 -25.96 11.89
C PRO A 159 -13.33 -27.40 11.46
N HIS A 160 -12.27 -28.19 11.34
CA HIS A 160 -12.40 -29.63 11.11
C HIS A 160 -13.00 -30.28 12.36
N LYS A 161 -14.06 -31.07 12.20
CA LYS A 161 -14.61 -31.85 13.32
C LYS A 161 -13.54 -32.84 13.77
N ARG A 162 -13.02 -32.71 14.99
CA ARG A 162 -12.25 -33.79 15.63
C ARG A 162 -13.12 -35.04 15.63
N LYS A 163 -12.68 -36.12 14.97
CA LYS A 163 -13.22 -37.44 15.25
C LYS A 163 -12.72 -37.82 16.65
N THR A 164 -13.59 -37.78 17.64
CA THR A 164 -13.32 -38.38 18.95
C THR A 164 -13.22 -39.90 18.77
N PRO A 165 -12.25 -40.57 19.41
CA PRO A 165 -12.15 -42.04 19.39
C PRO A 165 -13.35 -42.69 20.08
#